data_AF-A0A7I7RH02-F1
#
_entry.id   AF-A0A7I7RH02-F1
#
_cell.length_a   1.000
_cell.length_b   1.000
_cell.length_c   1.000
_cell.angle_alpha   90.00
_cell.angle_beta   90.00
_cell.angle_gamma   90.00
#
_symmetry.space_group_name_H-M   'P 1'
#
loop_
_entity.id
_entity.type
_entity.pdbx_description
1 polymer ?
#
loop_
_entity_poly.entity_id
_entity_poly.type
_entity_poly.pdbx_seq_one_letter_code
_entity_poly.pdbx_strand_id
1 'polypeptide(L)'
;MPAGIQALEAVGTVTADDYARVFAPLVDQARRTESRMRLLYQFGPGFDRITPGALWADSRLGTSYARLLDGCAVVSDIGWVRAPTRGIAAWMPCPVRVYGNAERADAVAWLTSLPEGAEVSVRDITKAYIGGVGGALGSLGKLVISKVLKGRQAHHRAP
;
A
#
# COMPACT_ATOMS: atom_id res chain seq x y z
N MET A 1 21.07 -2.17 11.17
CA MET A 1 20.22 -1.73 10.05
C MET A 1 20.89 -0.53 9.39
N PRO A 2 20.89 -0.42 8.05
CA PRO A 2 21.36 0.79 7.36
C PRO A 2 20.58 2.04 7.80
N ALA A 3 21.21 3.21 7.67
CA ALA A 3 20.57 4.49 8.00
C ALA A 3 19.29 4.69 7.17
N GLY A 4 18.26 5.28 7.80
CA GLY A 4 16.97 5.53 7.17
C GLY A 4 16.05 4.30 7.02
N ILE A 5 16.52 3.09 7.34
CA ILE A 5 15.68 1.88 7.38
C ILE A 5 15.16 1.64 8.81
N GLN A 6 13.85 1.73 8.97
CA GLN A 6 13.14 1.33 10.18
C GLN A 6 12.70 -0.13 10.02
N ALA A 7 13.29 -1.02 10.82
CA ALA A 7 12.93 -2.43 10.82
C ALA A 7 12.01 -2.74 12.02
N LEU A 8 10.83 -3.27 11.73
CA LEU A 8 9.84 -3.70 12.71
C LEU A 8 9.65 -5.20 12.58
N GLU A 9 9.60 -5.89 13.71
CA GLU A 9 9.31 -7.32 13.77
C GLU A 9 8.03 -7.54 14.58
N ALA A 10 7.05 -8.18 13.95
CA ALA A 10 5.82 -8.59 14.58
C ALA A 10 6.01 -9.96 15.23
N VAL A 11 5.80 -10.03 16.55
CA VAL A 11 5.86 -11.25 17.35
C VAL A 11 4.58 -11.38 18.17
N GLY A 12 4.04 -12.59 18.23
CA GLY A 12 2.78 -12.89 18.92
C GLY A 12 1.60 -12.14 18.30
N THR A 13 0.84 -11.45 19.16
CA THR A 13 -0.33 -10.67 18.76
C THR A 13 0.02 -9.20 18.63
N VAL A 14 -0.15 -8.63 17.43
CA VAL A 14 0.01 -7.20 17.18
C VAL A 14 -1.29 -6.46 17.54
N THR A 15 -1.18 -5.47 18.43
CA THR A 15 -2.28 -4.70 19.00
C THR A 15 -2.26 -3.23 18.56
N ALA A 16 -3.36 -2.51 18.79
CA ALA A 16 -3.40 -1.06 18.56
C ALA A 16 -2.38 -0.30 19.42
N ASP A 17 -2.06 -0.81 20.62
CA ASP A 17 -1.09 -0.18 21.50
C ASP A 17 0.33 -0.29 20.97
N ASP A 18 0.66 -1.35 20.22
CA ASP A 18 1.97 -1.49 19.58
C ASP A 18 2.17 -0.40 18.52
N TYR A 19 1.10 -0.03 17.83
CA TYR A 19 1.12 1.15 16.94
C TYR A 19 1.38 2.44 17.71
N ALA A 20 0.72 2.64 18.86
CA ALA A 20 0.92 3.85 19.66
C ALA A 20 2.32 3.95 20.28
N ARG A 21 2.89 2.82 20.71
CA ARG A 21 4.17 2.78 21.42
C ARG A 21 5.39 2.69 20.51
N VAL A 22 5.26 2.05 19.36
CA VAL A 22 6.39 1.75 18.47
C VAL A 22 6.27 2.51 17.16
N PHE A 23 5.13 2.38 16.48
CA PHE A 23 4.98 2.91 15.12
C PHE A 23 4.82 4.44 15.10
N ALA A 24 3.93 4.98 15.93
CA ALA A 24 3.62 6.40 15.96
C ALA A 24 4.85 7.27 16.29
N PRO A 25 5.72 6.93 17.26
CA PRO A 25 6.95 7.69 17.51
C PRO A 25 7.91 7.74 16.31
N LEU A 26 8.02 6.66 15.54
CA LEU A 26 8.85 6.63 14.33
C LEU A 26 8.31 7.57 13.25
N VAL A 27 6.99 7.56 13.06
CA VAL A 27 6.30 8.49 12.14
C VAL A 27 6.48 9.93 12.59
N ASP A 28 6.28 10.21 13.88
CA ASP A 28 6.41 11.55 14.44
C ASP A 28 7.83 12.09 14.31
N GLN A 29 8.83 11.23 14.54
CA GLN A 29 10.23 11.59 14.35
C GLN A 29 10.49 11.97 12.89
N ALA A 30 10.07 11.13 11.93
CA ALA A 30 10.24 11.39 10.51
C ALA A 30 9.55 12.69 10.07
N ARG A 31 8.36 12.98 10.62
CA ARG A 31 7.65 14.26 10.39
C ARG A 31 8.44 15.46 10.90
N ARG A 32 8.94 15.40 12.14
CA ARG A 32 9.64 16.53 12.79
C ARG A 32 10.94 16.86 12.11
N THR A 33 11.63 15.86 11.58
CA THR A 33 12.92 16.05 10.87
C THR A 33 12.74 16.25 9.36
N GLU A 34 11.49 16.34 8.88
CA GLU A 34 11.15 16.41 7.45
C GLU A 34 11.86 15.34 6.61
N SER A 35 12.16 14.20 7.25
CA SER A 35 12.94 13.12 6.67
C SER A 35 12.01 12.04 6.12
N ARG A 36 12.45 11.41 5.04
CA ARG A 36 11.78 10.21 4.52
C ARG A 36 12.35 8.96 5.19
N MET A 37 11.56 7.91 5.26
CA MET A 37 11.97 6.64 5.88
C MET A 37 11.66 5.44 4.98
N ARG A 38 12.44 4.39 5.14
CA ARG A 38 12.27 3.10 4.48
C ARG A 38 11.82 2.10 5.54
N LEU A 39 10.73 1.39 5.30
CA LEU A 39 10.17 0.46 6.29
C LEU A 39 10.46 -0.98 5.90
N LEU A 40 10.98 -1.78 6.83
CA LEU A 40 11.00 -3.24 6.74
C LEU A 40 10.07 -3.78 7.82
N TYR A 41 9.00 -4.46 7.43
CA TYR A 41 8.07 -5.08 8.38
C TYR A 41 8.14 -6.59 8.26
N GLN A 42 8.59 -7.26 9.31
CA GLN A 42 8.78 -8.70 9.34
C GLN A 42 7.67 -9.38 10.16
N PHE A 43 7.04 -10.38 9.56
CA PHE A 43 6.11 -11.32 10.20
C PHE A 43 6.71 -12.72 10.14
N GLY A 44 7.58 -13.01 11.11
CA GLY A 44 8.32 -14.25 11.22
C GLY A 44 7.51 -15.40 11.84
N PRO A 45 8.12 -16.56 12.11
CA PRO A 45 7.45 -17.73 12.70
C PRO A 45 6.80 -17.46 14.06
N GLY A 46 7.29 -16.46 14.79
CA GLY A 46 6.73 -16.07 16.09
C GLY A 46 5.46 -15.23 16.01
N PHE A 47 5.02 -14.82 14.82
CA PHE A 47 3.80 -14.04 14.63
C PHE A 47 2.56 -14.91 14.62
N ASP A 48 1.53 -14.49 15.36
CA ASP A 48 0.28 -15.23 15.53
C ASP A 48 -0.89 -14.51 14.83
N ARG A 49 -1.14 -13.24 15.20
CA ARG A 49 -2.31 -12.50 14.70
C ARG A 49 -2.14 -10.99 14.77
N ILE A 50 -2.93 -10.28 13.98
CA ILE A 50 -3.17 -8.85 14.12
C ILE A 50 -4.58 -8.66 14.66
N THR A 51 -4.74 -7.79 15.66
CA THR A 51 -6.06 -7.43 16.17
C THR A 51 -6.81 -6.50 15.20
N PRO A 52 -8.15 -6.52 15.13
CA PRO A 52 -8.92 -5.57 14.35
C PRO A 52 -8.60 -4.10 14.69
N GLY A 53 -8.31 -3.81 15.97
CA GLY A 53 -7.87 -2.49 16.41
C GLY A 53 -6.53 -2.06 15.82
N ALA A 54 -5.58 -2.99 15.68
CA ALA A 54 -4.31 -2.73 14.99
C ALA A 54 -4.52 -2.45 13.49
N LEU A 55 -5.38 -3.20 12.79
CA LEU A 55 -5.72 -2.92 11.39
C LEU A 55 -6.40 -1.55 11.21
N TRP A 56 -7.26 -1.17 12.16
CA TRP A 56 -7.90 0.14 12.16
C TRP A 56 -6.90 1.28 12.39
N ALA A 57 -5.97 1.09 13.33
CA ALA A 57 -4.88 2.05 13.58
C ALA A 57 -3.99 2.20 12.34
N ASP A 58 -3.61 1.09 11.71
CA ASP A 58 -2.84 1.06 10.46
C ASP A 58 -3.54 1.84 9.34
N SER A 59 -4.84 1.60 9.16
CA SER A 59 -5.65 2.27 8.13
C SER A 59 -5.74 3.79 8.36
N ARG A 60 -5.92 4.22 9.60
CA ARG A 60 -6.02 5.65 9.96
C ARG A 60 -4.68 6.37 9.80
N LEU A 61 -3.58 5.71 10.12
CA LEU A 61 -2.23 6.26 9.98
C LEU A 61 -1.78 6.24 8.51
N GLY A 62 -2.19 5.21 7.75
CA GLY A 62 -1.73 4.82 6.42
C GLY A 62 -1.55 5.96 5.43
N THR A 63 -2.62 6.72 5.17
CA THR A 63 -2.59 7.82 4.18
C THR A 63 -1.64 8.95 4.57
N SER A 64 -1.42 9.16 5.87
CA SER A 64 -0.61 10.26 6.37
C SER A 64 0.89 9.94 6.34
N TYR A 65 1.30 8.72 6.71
CA TYR A 65 2.73 8.34 6.73
C TYR A 65 3.18 7.67 5.44
N ALA A 66 2.29 7.12 4.62
CA ALA A 66 2.68 6.54 3.33
C ALA A 66 3.40 7.57 2.44
N ARG A 67 3.08 8.86 2.60
CA ARG A 67 3.79 9.97 1.93
C ARG A 67 5.21 10.20 2.43
N LEU A 68 5.54 9.75 3.64
CA LEU A 68 6.87 9.83 4.26
C LEU A 68 7.74 8.62 3.90
N LEU A 69 7.16 7.60 3.26
CA LEU A 69 7.89 6.38 2.90
C LEU A 69 8.57 6.51 1.55
N ASP A 70 9.86 6.17 1.50
CA ASP A 70 10.57 5.92 0.24
C ASP A 70 10.31 4.51 -0.28
N GLY A 71 9.98 3.59 0.62
CA GLY A 71 9.56 2.24 0.27
C GLY A 71 9.23 1.39 1.49
N CYS A 72 8.50 0.30 1.26
CA CYS A 72 8.12 -0.66 2.29
C CYS A 72 8.42 -2.09 1.84
N ALA A 73 9.22 -2.83 2.60
CA ALA A 73 9.43 -4.25 2.42
C ALA A 73 8.65 -5.01 3.49
N VAL A 74 7.81 -5.96 3.07
CA VAL A 74 7.16 -6.91 3.99
C VAL A 74 7.86 -8.26 3.86
N VAL A 75 8.38 -8.77 4.97
CA VAL A 75 9.12 -10.04 5.04
C VAL A 75 8.25 -11.03 5.81
N SER A 76 7.72 -12.04 5.14
CA SER A 76 6.89 -13.07 5.78
C SER A 76 6.77 -14.28 4.89
N ASP A 77 6.60 -15.48 5.44
CA ASP A 77 6.19 -16.68 4.69
C ASP A 77 4.68 -16.96 4.79
N ILE A 78 3.95 -16.13 5.52
CA ILE A 78 2.56 -16.38 5.89
C ILE A 78 1.65 -15.89 4.76
N GLY A 79 0.92 -16.82 4.13
CA GLY A 79 0.11 -16.53 2.94
C GLY A 79 -0.94 -15.44 3.16
N TRP A 80 -1.62 -15.46 4.31
CA TRP A 80 -2.65 -14.48 4.66
C TRP A 80 -2.08 -13.08 4.98
N VAL A 81 -0.79 -12.95 5.25
CA VAL A 81 -0.09 -11.66 5.31
C VAL A 81 0.30 -11.21 3.90
N ARG A 82 0.93 -12.10 3.13
CA ARG A 82 1.45 -11.79 1.78
C ARG A 82 0.37 -11.35 0.80
N ALA A 83 -0.77 -12.05 0.77
CA ALA A 83 -1.84 -11.79 -0.18
C ALA A 83 -2.43 -10.37 -0.07
N PRO A 84 -2.89 -9.90 1.10
CA PRO A 84 -3.39 -8.54 1.24
C PRO A 84 -2.28 -7.49 1.03
N THR A 85 -1.04 -7.73 1.46
CA THR A 85 0.06 -6.79 1.21
C THR A 85 0.25 -6.51 -0.29
N ARG A 86 0.18 -7.54 -1.14
CA ARG A 86 0.25 -7.35 -2.60
C ARG A 86 -0.92 -6.55 -3.15
N GLY A 87 -2.11 -6.72 -2.58
CA GLY A 87 -3.28 -5.92 -2.93
C GLY A 87 -3.10 -4.44 -2.57
N ILE A 88 -2.64 -4.17 -1.35
CA ILE A 88 -2.40 -2.80 -0.84
C ILE A 88 -1.26 -2.11 -1.60
N ALA A 89 -0.22 -2.85 -1.99
CA ALA A 89 0.93 -2.33 -2.73
C ALA A 89 0.54 -1.53 -4.00
N ALA A 90 -0.53 -1.94 -4.69
CA ALA A 90 -1.01 -1.26 -5.89
C ALA A 90 -1.61 0.14 -5.61
N TRP A 91 -2.02 0.40 -4.37
CA TRP A 91 -2.64 1.65 -3.92
C TRP A 91 -1.68 2.57 -3.16
N MET A 92 -0.49 2.06 -2.82
CA MET A 92 0.49 2.82 -2.06
C MET A 92 1.20 3.86 -2.94
N PRO A 93 1.43 5.09 -2.43
CA PRO A 93 2.16 6.14 -3.14
C PRO A 93 3.69 5.90 -3.15
N CYS A 94 4.16 4.80 -2.57
CA CYS A 94 5.55 4.39 -2.53
C CYS A 94 5.68 2.93 -2.97
N PRO A 95 6.84 2.49 -3.47
CA PRO A 95 7.03 1.11 -3.86
C PRO A 95 6.95 0.18 -2.64
N VAL A 96 6.22 -0.94 -2.80
CA VAL A 96 6.09 -1.98 -1.78
C VAL A 96 6.49 -3.33 -2.37
N ARG A 97 7.31 -4.11 -1.65
CA ARG A 97 7.70 -5.46 -2.04
C ARG A 97 7.52 -6.46 -0.92
N VAL A 98 7.24 -7.71 -1.29
CA VAL A 98 7.02 -8.82 -0.37
C VAL A 98 8.12 -9.85 -0.59
N TYR A 99 8.73 -10.29 0.51
CA TYR A 99 9.84 -11.25 0.58
C TYR A 99 9.50 -12.38 1.55
N GLY A 100 10.14 -13.53 1.42
CA GLY A 100 10.17 -14.59 2.44
C GLY A 100 11.13 -14.33 3.56
N ASN A 101 10.96 -15.05 4.68
CA ASN A 101 11.79 -14.82 5.86
C ASN A 101 13.28 -15.05 5.58
N ALA A 102 13.60 -16.00 4.70
CA ALA A 102 14.96 -16.26 4.23
C ALA A 102 15.54 -15.12 3.36
N GLU A 103 14.68 -14.32 2.72
CA GLU A 103 15.04 -13.24 1.79
C GLU A 103 15.11 -11.88 2.51
N ARG A 104 15.20 -11.86 3.84
CA ARG A 104 15.29 -10.63 4.63
C ARG A 104 16.48 -9.75 4.23
N ALA A 105 17.61 -10.37 3.89
CA ALA A 105 18.78 -9.64 3.42
C ALA A 105 18.50 -8.94 2.08
N ASP A 106 17.79 -9.61 1.16
CA ASP A 106 17.39 -9.06 -0.14
C ASP A 106 16.40 -7.91 0.02
N ALA A 107 15.50 -8.01 1.00
CA ALA A 107 14.58 -6.92 1.37
C ALA A 107 15.35 -5.66 1.82
N VAL A 108 16.37 -5.82 2.67
CA VAL A 108 17.22 -4.71 3.11
C VAL A 108 18.04 -4.14 1.95
N ALA A 109 18.63 -4.99 1.12
CA ALA A 109 19.39 -4.57 -0.06
C ALA A 109 18.52 -3.77 -1.02
N TRP A 110 17.29 -4.23 -1.26
CA TRP A 110 16.32 -3.52 -2.08
C TRP A 110 15.95 -2.15 -1.50
N LEU A 111 15.61 -2.08 -0.21
CA LEU A 111 15.31 -0.79 0.44
C LEU A 111 16.48 0.18 0.34
N THR A 112 17.71 -0.31 0.53
CA THR A 112 18.94 0.50 0.42
C THR A 112 19.17 0.99 -1.02
N SER A 113 18.76 0.22 -2.03
CA SER A 113 18.87 0.60 -3.43
C SER A 113 17.87 1.68 -3.88
N LEU A 114 16.84 1.97 -3.07
CA LEU A 114 15.84 2.97 -3.41
C LEU A 114 16.47 4.37 -3.36
N PRO A 115 16.27 5.20 -4.40
CA PRO A 115 16.73 6.58 -4.39
C PRO A 115 16.12 7.34 -3.20
N GLU A 116 16.92 8.16 -2.53
CA GLU A 116 16.42 9.06 -1.50
C GLU A 116 15.53 10.10 -2.14
N GLY A 117 14.26 10.17 -1.71
CA GLY A 117 13.34 11.21 -2.14
C GLY A 117 13.22 11.37 -3.66
N ALA A 118 13.22 10.27 -4.43
CA ALA A 118 12.69 10.34 -5.78
C ALA A 118 11.29 10.92 -5.66
N GLU A 119 11.14 12.17 -6.13
CA GLU A 119 9.90 12.92 -6.14
C GLU A 119 8.75 11.95 -6.35
N VAL A 120 7.85 11.85 -5.37
CA VAL A 120 6.58 11.15 -5.54
C VAL A 120 6.04 11.70 -6.85
N SER A 121 6.13 10.90 -7.92
CA SER A 121 5.92 11.41 -9.25
C SER A 121 4.52 12.00 -9.26
N VAL A 122 4.36 13.22 -9.76
CA VAL A 122 3.03 13.87 -9.88
C VAL A 122 2.02 12.93 -10.58
N ARG A 123 2.51 11.95 -11.36
CA ARG A 123 1.72 10.87 -11.97
C ARG A 123 1.15 9.83 -10.99
N ASP A 124 1.82 9.56 -9.87
CA ASP A 124 1.36 8.61 -8.84
C ASP A 124 0.34 9.25 -7.88
N ILE A 125 0.38 10.58 -7.72
CA ILE A 125 -0.66 11.35 -7.01
C ILE A 125 -2.04 11.15 -7.65
N THR A 126 -2.10 11.01 -8.99
CA THR A 126 -3.34 10.78 -9.74
C THR A 126 -4.04 9.47 -9.35
N LYS A 127 -3.29 8.42 -8.94
CA LYS A 127 -3.92 7.17 -8.46
C LYS A 127 -4.48 7.31 -7.04
N ALA A 128 -3.78 8.03 -6.17
CA ALA A 128 -4.21 8.23 -4.78
C ALA A 128 -5.46 9.12 -4.66
N TYR A 129 -5.66 10.08 -5.58
CA TYR A 129 -6.79 11.02 -5.51
C TYR A 129 -8.12 10.46 -6.02
N ILE A 130 -8.11 9.42 -6.87
CA ILE A 130 -9.34 8.78 -7.39
C ILE A 130 -10.04 7.94 -6.30
N GLY A 131 -9.35 7.59 -5.20
CA GLY A 131 -9.92 6.77 -4.12
C GLY A 131 -10.47 7.52 -2.90
N GLY A 132 -10.24 8.83 -2.77
CA GLY A 132 -10.34 9.52 -1.47
C GLY A 132 -11.56 10.43 -1.24
N VAL A 133 -12.03 11.18 -2.23
CA VAL A 133 -13.23 12.03 -2.14
C VAL A 133 -13.83 12.12 -3.55
N GLY A 134 -14.70 11.18 -3.89
CA GLY A 134 -15.24 11.06 -5.27
C GLY A 134 -15.81 9.70 -5.64
N GLY A 135 -15.76 8.70 -4.75
CA GLY A 135 -16.41 7.39 -4.92
C GLY A 135 -17.96 7.44 -4.88
N ALA A 136 -18.56 8.61 -4.98
CA ALA A 136 -19.99 8.82 -5.14
C ALA A 136 -20.23 9.97 -6.13
N LEU A 137 -19.89 9.73 -7.41
CA LEU A 137 -20.47 10.29 -8.65
C LEU A 137 -19.46 10.10 -9.79
N GLY A 138 -19.48 8.94 -10.47
CA GLY A 138 -18.63 8.77 -11.64
C GLY A 138 -18.28 7.35 -12.09
N SER A 139 -19.14 6.34 -11.86
CA SER A 139 -19.04 5.11 -12.64
C SER A 139 -20.41 4.44 -12.81
N LEU A 140 -21.28 5.10 -13.57
CA LEU A 140 -22.47 4.51 -14.19
C LEU A 140 -22.35 4.50 -15.74
N GLY A 141 -21.13 4.47 -16.26
CA GLY A 141 -20.88 4.66 -17.68
C GLY A 141 -19.95 3.62 -18.29
N LYS A 142 -20.24 2.32 -18.11
CA LYS A 142 -19.73 1.26 -19.01
C LYS A 142 -20.40 -0.11 -18.88
N LEU A 143 -21.65 -0.13 -18.42
CA LEU A 143 -22.54 -1.26 -18.64
C LEU A 143 -23.64 -0.80 -19.59
N VAL A 144 -23.82 -1.55 -20.68
CA VAL A 144 -24.76 -1.32 -21.80
C VAL A 144 -24.22 -0.48 -22.98
N ILE A 145 -23.37 -1.10 -23.80
CA ILE A 145 -23.55 -1.09 -25.27
C ILE A 145 -23.20 -2.48 -25.79
N SER A 146 -24.14 -3.42 -25.67
CA SER A 146 -24.15 -4.62 -26.52
C SER A 146 -25.59 -5.02 -26.83
N LYS A 147 -26.24 -4.17 -27.63
CA LYS A 147 -27.34 -4.50 -28.55
C LYS A 147 -27.72 -3.20 -29.26
N VAL A 148 -28.21 -3.31 -30.50
CA VAL A 148 -28.59 -2.21 -31.41
C VAL A 148 -27.47 -1.66 -32.31
N LEU A 149 -26.69 -2.56 -32.93
CA LEU A 149 -26.09 -2.29 -34.25
C LEU A 149 -26.41 -3.35 -35.31
N LYS A 150 -27.43 -4.19 -35.07
CA LYS A 150 -27.91 -5.17 -36.05
C LYS A 150 -29.40 -4.94 -36.30
N GLY A 151 -29.72 -4.03 -37.21
CA GLY A 151 -31.12 -3.73 -37.54
C GLY A 151 -31.41 -2.56 -38.49
N ARG A 152 -30.43 -2.00 -39.21
CA ARG A 152 -30.67 -0.99 -40.26
C ARG A 152 -30.03 -1.38 -41.59
N GLN A 153 -30.36 -2.60 -42.02
CA GLN A 153 -30.19 -3.12 -43.39
C GLN A 153 -31.44 -3.93 -43.70
N ALA A 154 -32.60 -3.27 -43.77
CA ALA A 154 -33.77 -3.76 -44.48
C ALA A 154 -34.72 -2.58 -44.71
N HIS A 155 -35.25 -2.50 -45.92
CA HIS A 155 -36.28 -1.57 -46.41
C HIS A 155 -35.82 -0.19 -46.89
N HIS A 156 -35.03 -0.26 -47.96
CA HIS A 156 -35.35 0.47 -49.18
C HIS A 156 -36.81 0.13 -49.61
N ARG A 157 -37.69 1.15 -49.75
CA ARG A 157 -38.58 1.44 -50.89
C ARG A 157 -39.74 2.36 -50.46
N ALA A 158 -39.82 3.53 -51.08
CA ALA A 158 -40.96 4.46 -51.12
C ALA A 158 -42.08 3.96 -52.05
N PRO A 159 -43.18 4.70 -52.27
CA PRO A 159 -43.81 5.77 -51.48
C PRO A 159 -45.05 5.30 -50.69
#